data_AF-A0A5F0LPY0-F1
#
_entry.id   AF-A0A5F0LPY0-F1
#
_cell.length_a   1.000
_cell.length_b   1.000
_cell.length_c   1.000
_cell.angle_alpha   90.00
_cell.angle_beta   90.00
_cell.angle_gamma   90.00
#
_symmetry.space_group_name_H-M   'P 1'
#
loop_
_entity.id
_entity.type
_entity.pdbx_description
1 polymer ?
#
loop_
_entity_poly.entity_id
_entity_poly.type
_entity_poly.pdbx_seq_one_letter_code
_entity_poly.pdbx_strand_id
1 'polypeptide(L)'
;MKSSNIRPLIPLADYQRIFRVIHSVLDSVDANIPAASFFFSVTAAQILKKFYKKNAFPVAGAAFYLISKDGSGALSFGTLDGDKVDSNSDAFHCWVQCDGYALDFMAPVFEELLADAGHPMAVPRQMFQKDLARMSASPTELKTLGDFRLEPNLALTRDLLQQFMNKPALSNLSQVCMDWYQKPPKELGSGLVMQAAEGDGTKMTLSRLQVTGAW
;
A
#
# COMPACT_ATOMS: atom_id res chain seq x y z
N MET A 1 -15.44 23.02 12.32
CA MET A 1 -14.94 21.79 12.97
C MET A 1 -13.43 21.92 13.14
N LYS A 2 -12.92 21.91 14.38
CA LYS A 2 -11.47 21.96 14.63
C LYS A 2 -10.86 20.68 14.08
N SER A 3 -9.88 20.78 13.17
CA SER A 3 -9.08 19.63 12.75
C SER A 3 -8.45 19.03 14.00
N SER A 4 -8.88 17.83 14.41
CA SER A 4 -8.14 17.08 15.41
C SER A 4 -6.71 16.94 14.87
N ASN A 5 -5.74 17.45 15.62
CA ASN A 5 -4.31 17.33 15.34
C ASN A 5 -3.93 15.86 15.54
N ILE A 6 -4.40 14.98 14.64
CA ILE A 6 -4.03 13.57 14.63
C ILE A 6 -2.61 13.55 14.07
N ARG A 7 -1.64 13.38 14.98
CA ARG A 7 -0.27 13.11 14.56
C ARG A 7 -0.27 11.78 13.80
N PRO A 8 0.29 11.74 12.58
CA PRO A 8 0.36 10.51 11.82
C PRO A 8 1.17 9.46 12.58
N LEU A 9 0.80 8.17 12.45
CA LEU A 9 1.48 7.06 13.15
C LEU A 9 2.95 6.96 12.75
N ILE A 10 3.26 7.26 11.49
CA ILE A 10 4.61 7.52 10.98
C ILE A 10 4.66 8.85 10.20
N PRO A 11 5.77 9.60 10.23
CA PRO A 11 5.93 10.82 9.43
C PRO A 11 5.76 10.61 7.92
N LEU A 12 5.39 11.67 7.19
CA LEU A 12 5.27 11.62 5.72
C LEU A 12 6.57 11.19 5.03
N ALA A 13 7.71 11.70 5.50
CA ALA A 13 9.03 11.34 4.96
C ALA A 13 9.34 9.84 5.13
N ASP A 14 8.94 9.28 6.26
CA ASP A 14 9.11 7.88 6.63
C ASP A 14 8.20 6.99 5.76
N TYR A 15 6.94 7.38 5.60
CA TYR A 15 5.99 6.73 4.70
C TYR A 15 6.51 6.72 3.25
N GLN A 16 6.93 7.89 2.75
CA GLN A 16 7.51 8.03 1.41
C GLN A 16 8.73 7.13 1.25
N ARG A 17 9.58 7.04 2.27
CA ARG A 17 10.77 6.18 2.21
C ARG A 17 10.40 4.70 2.09
N ILE A 18 9.42 4.23 2.87
CA ILE A 18 8.91 2.85 2.78
C ILE A 18 8.33 2.59 1.40
N PHE A 19 7.43 3.47 0.93
CA PHE A 19 6.83 3.39 -0.40
C PHE A 19 7.91 3.29 -1.49
N ARG A 20 8.89 4.20 -1.51
CA ARG A 20 9.93 4.23 -2.55
C ARG A 20 10.78 2.98 -2.54
N VAL A 21 11.17 2.45 -1.38
CA VAL A 21 11.95 1.20 -1.31
C VAL A 21 11.17 0.04 -1.91
N ILE A 22 9.92 -0.17 -1.47
CA ILE A 22 9.09 -1.27 -1.93
C ILE A 22 8.79 -1.13 -3.43
N HIS A 23 8.41 0.08 -3.87
CA HIS A 23 8.15 0.37 -5.28
C HIS A 23 9.37 0.07 -6.15
N SER A 24 10.56 0.50 -5.74
CA SER A 24 11.79 0.25 -6.52
C SER A 24 12.09 -1.23 -6.68
N VAL A 25 11.68 -2.04 -5.70
CA VAL A 25 11.86 -3.48 -5.73
C VAL A 25 10.87 -4.15 -6.67
N LEU A 26 9.60 -3.78 -6.60
CA LEU A 26 8.58 -4.30 -7.51
C LEU A 26 8.80 -3.89 -8.96
N ASP A 27 9.20 -2.64 -9.19
CA ASP A 27 9.50 -2.09 -10.52
C ASP A 27 10.69 -2.78 -11.19
N SER A 28 11.58 -3.41 -10.42
CA SER A 28 12.73 -4.14 -10.97
C SER A 28 12.41 -5.54 -11.51
N VAL A 29 11.19 -6.04 -11.28
CA VAL A 29 10.80 -7.43 -11.60
C VAL A 29 9.48 -7.53 -12.37
N ASP A 30 8.99 -6.43 -12.95
CA ASP A 30 7.72 -6.36 -13.71
C ASP A 30 6.54 -7.07 -13.00
N ALA A 31 6.39 -6.85 -11.69
CA ALA A 31 5.37 -7.53 -10.92
C ALA A 31 3.94 -7.03 -11.26
N ASN A 32 3.01 -7.96 -11.47
CA ASN A 32 1.58 -7.66 -11.68
C ASN A 32 0.96 -6.94 -10.46
N ILE A 33 0.08 -5.98 -10.72
CA ILE A 33 -0.42 -4.95 -9.81
C ILE A 33 -1.33 -5.47 -8.67
N PRO A 34 -2.24 -6.45 -8.86
CA PRO A 34 -2.98 -7.05 -7.73
C PRO A 34 -2.07 -7.81 -6.77
N ALA A 35 -0.98 -8.41 -7.27
CA ALA A 35 0.06 -8.97 -6.42
C ALA A 35 0.90 -7.86 -5.75
N ALA A 36 0.99 -6.68 -6.36
CA ALA A 36 1.70 -5.54 -5.80
C ALA A 36 1.06 -5.02 -4.51
N SER A 37 -0.27 -4.84 -4.44
CA SER A 37 -0.94 -4.34 -3.21
C SER A 37 -0.62 -5.21 -2.00
N PHE A 38 -0.62 -6.53 -2.20
CA PHE A 38 -0.31 -7.49 -1.16
C PHE A 38 1.17 -7.47 -0.78
N PHE A 39 2.08 -7.42 -1.75
CA PHE A 39 3.51 -7.26 -1.47
C PHE A 39 3.79 -5.97 -0.70
N PHE A 40 3.22 -4.84 -1.13
CA PHE A 40 3.29 -3.56 -0.40
C PHE A 40 2.88 -3.73 1.05
N SER A 41 1.74 -4.36 1.29
CA SER A 41 1.18 -4.52 2.63
C SER A 41 2.00 -5.44 3.51
N VAL A 42 2.42 -6.60 3.01
CA VAL A 42 3.24 -7.57 3.77
C VAL A 42 4.59 -6.95 4.13
N THR A 43 5.30 -6.40 3.15
CA THR A 43 6.64 -5.85 3.35
C THR A 43 6.60 -4.59 4.22
N ALA A 44 5.63 -3.69 4.02
CA ALA A 44 5.49 -2.51 4.86
C ALA A 44 5.16 -2.89 6.32
N ALA A 45 4.30 -3.89 6.54
CA ALA A 45 4.02 -4.38 7.89
C ALA A 45 5.28 -4.93 8.57
N GLN A 46 6.15 -5.63 7.84
CA GLN A 46 7.45 -6.09 8.36
C GLN A 46 8.38 -4.92 8.71
N ILE A 47 8.45 -3.88 7.86
CA ILE A 47 9.25 -2.68 8.13
C ILE A 47 8.73 -1.95 9.38
N LEU A 48 7.43 -1.75 9.49
CA LEU A 48 6.78 -1.12 10.65
C LEU A 48 7.07 -1.89 11.95
N LYS A 49 6.95 -3.23 11.91
CA LYS A 49 7.31 -4.08 13.05
C LYS A 49 8.80 -3.96 13.42
N LYS A 50 9.71 -4.13 12.46
CA LYS A 50 11.17 -4.18 12.73
C LYS A 50 11.73 -2.83 13.18
N PHE A 51 11.43 -1.76 12.44
CA PHE A 51 12.09 -0.46 12.59
C PHE A 51 11.28 0.56 13.41
N TYR A 52 9.96 0.40 13.49
CA TYR A 52 9.08 1.31 14.22
C TYR A 52 8.47 0.69 15.48
N LYS A 53 8.65 -0.63 15.69
CA LYS A 53 8.10 -1.38 16.83
C LYS A 53 6.58 -1.25 16.94
N LYS A 54 5.92 -1.18 15.79
CA LYS A 54 4.47 -1.02 15.67
C LYS A 54 3.77 -2.36 15.50
N ASN A 55 2.53 -2.49 15.99
CA ASN A 55 1.73 -3.68 15.78
C ASN A 55 1.05 -3.65 14.40
N ALA A 56 1.83 -3.91 13.35
CA ALA A 56 1.39 -3.81 11.96
C ALA A 56 1.09 -5.19 11.36
N PHE A 57 -0.04 -5.35 10.68
CA PHE A 57 -0.36 -6.57 9.95
C PHE A 57 -1.04 -6.25 8.61
N PRO A 58 -0.70 -7.01 7.54
CA PRO A 58 -1.40 -6.88 6.27
C PRO A 58 -2.83 -7.41 6.40
N VAL A 59 -3.75 -6.76 5.72
CA VAL A 59 -5.16 -7.15 5.63
C VAL A 59 -5.57 -7.07 4.18
N ALA A 60 -6.21 -8.12 3.69
CA ALA A 60 -6.84 -8.17 2.37
C ALA A 60 -8.36 -8.04 2.52
N GLY A 61 -9.01 -7.47 1.50
CA GLY A 61 -10.46 -7.36 1.45
C GLY A 61 -10.92 -6.42 0.35
N ALA A 62 -12.15 -5.93 0.47
CA ALA A 62 -12.64 -4.87 -0.41
C ALA A 62 -12.22 -3.50 0.12
N ALA A 63 -11.87 -2.57 -0.77
CA ALA A 63 -11.43 -1.24 -0.42
C ALA A 63 -12.03 -0.20 -1.36
N PHE A 64 -12.53 0.89 -0.80
CA PHE A 64 -13.15 1.98 -1.52
C PHE A 64 -12.55 3.29 -1.04
N TYR A 65 -12.10 4.14 -1.97
CA TYR A 65 -11.44 5.40 -1.67
C TYR A 65 -12.03 6.52 -2.53
N LEU A 66 -12.46 7.62 -1.92
CA LEU A 66 -12.82 8.81 -2.69
C LEU A 66 -11.57 9.61 -3.03
N ILE A 67 -11.11 9.48 -4.27
CA ILE A 67 -9.84 10.05 -4.76
C ILE A 67 -10.03 11.16 -5.79
N SER A 68 -11.26 11.35 -6.26
CA SER A 68 -11.63 12.39 -7.22
C SER A 68 -12.05 13.67 -6.49
N LYS A 69 -11.51 14.82 -6.92
CA LYS A 69 -11.79 16.12 -6.28
C LYS A 69 -13.23 16.60 -6.49
N ASP A 70 -13.87 16.19 -7.58
CA ASP A 70 -15.25 16.51 -7.92
C ASP A 70 -16.25 15.49 -7.34
N GLY A 71 -15.77 14.47 -6.60
CA GLY A 71 -16.59 13.43 -6.02
C GLY A 71 -17.18 12.45 -7.04
N SER A 72 -16.76 12.52 -8.30
CA SER A 72 -17.35 11.74 -9.41
C SER A 72 -16.90 10.28 -9.45
N GLY A 73 -15.86 9.92 -8.70
CA GLY A 73 -15.24 8.60 -8.75
C GLY A 73 -14.67 8.14 -7.42
N ALA A 74 -15.12 6.97 -6.97
CA ALA A 74 -14.46 6.18 -5.94
C ALA A 74 -13.60 5.09 -6.60
N LEU A 75 -12.33 5.02 -6.23
CA LEU A 75 -11.50 3.86 -6.56
C LEU A 75 -12.03 2.68 -5.75
N SER A 76 -12.42 1.62 -6.45
CA SER A 76 -13.06 0.45 -5.86
C SER A 76 -12.24 -0.79 -6.16
N PHE A 77 -11.98 -1.56 -5.12
CA PHE A 77 -11.39 -2.89 -5.18
C PHE A 77 -12.32 -3.88 -4.50
N GLY A 78 -12.63 -4.98 -5.17
CA GLY A 78 -13.70 -5.89 -4.77
C GLY A 78 -14.98 -5.64 -5.57
N THR A 79 -16.07 -6.23 -5.12
CA THR A 79 -17.38 -6.12 -5.78
C THR A 79 -18.38 -5.43 -4.86
N LEU A 80 -19.24 -4.60 -5.45
CA LEU A 80 -20.38 -3.96 -4.80
C LEU A 80 -21.64 -4.28 -5.60
N ASP A 81 -22.56 -5.05 -5.00
CA ASP A 81 -23.88 -5.36 -5.56
C ASP A 81 -24.97 -4.85 -4.61
N GLY A 82 -25.58 -3.72 -4.96
CA GLY A 82 -26.40 -2.94 -4.04
C GLY A 82 -25.56 -2.48 -2.84
N ASP A 83 -25.94 -2.93 -1.64
CA ASP A 83 -25.19 -2.68 -0.40
C ASP A 83 -24.25 -3.85 -0.02
N LYS A 84 -24.22 -4.91 -0.83
CA LYS A 84 -23.39 -6.09 -0.54
C LYS A 84 -21.99 -5.88 -1.08
N VAL A 85 -21.03 -5.73 -0.17
CA VAL A 85 -19.61 -5.74 -0.48
C VAL A 85 -19.06 -7.15 -0.40
N ASP A 86 -18.23 -7.54 -1.37
CA ASP A 86 -17.51 -8.82 -1.37
C ASP A 86 -16.08 -8.67 -1.93
N SER A 87 -15.22 -9.63 -1.61
CA SER A 87 -13.85 -9.71 -2.11
C SER A 87 -13.37 -11.15 -2.24
N ASN A 88 -12.60 -11.43 -3.28
CA ASN A 88 -12.06 -12.75 -3.59
C ASN A 88 -10.63 -12.63 -4.17
N SER A 89 -10.03 -13.73 -4.62
CA SER A 89 -8.66 -13.73 -5.17
C SER A 89 -8.46 -12.92 -6.44
N ASP A 90 -9.53 -12.59 -7.16
CA ASP A 90 -9.48 -11.84 -8.42
C ASP A 90 -9.91 -10.38 -8.22
N ALA A 91 -10.63 -10.09 -7.14
CA ALA A 91 -11.14 -8.77 -6.80
C ALA A 91 -10.92 -8.48 -5.32
N PHE A 92 -9.76 -7.90 -5.00
CA PHE A 92 -9.39 -7.48 -3.65
C PHE A 92 -8.34 -6.36 -3.68
N HIS A 93 -8.14 -5.75 -2.53
CA HIS A 93 -6.99 -4.91 -2.24
C HIS A 93 -6.39 -5.29 -0.90
N CYS A 94 -5.13 -4.89 -0.70
CA CYS A 94 -4.44 -5.08 0.57
C CYS A 94 -3.95 -3.75 1.13
N TRP A 95 -4.08 -3.61 2.44
CA TRP A 95 -3.54 -2.50 3.21
C TRP A 95 -2.89 -3.03 4.50
N VAL A 96 -2.28 -2.14 5.27
CA VAL A 96 -1.75 -2.44 6.60
C VAL A 96 -2.71 -1.89 7.65
N GLN A 97 -3.13 -2.73 8.60
CA GLN A 97 -3.71 -2.25 9.85
C GLN A 97 -2.62 -2.16 10.92
N CYS A 98 -2.56 -1.03 11.62
CA CYS A 98 -1.50 -0.75 12.57
C CYS A 98 -1.95 0.21 13.67
N ASP A 99 -1.97 -0.23 14.93
CA ASP A 99 -2.31 0.59 16.10
C ASP A 99 -3.59 1.44 15.93
N GLY A 100 -4.64 0.88 15.30
CA GLY A 100 -5.91 1.58 15.04
C GLY A 100 -5.95 2.39 13.73
N TYR A 101 -4.87 2.40 12.95
CA TYR A 101 -4.79 3.05 11.64
C TYR A 101 -4.87 2.06 10.50
N ALA A 102 -5.42 2.49 9.36
CA ALA A 102 -5.18 1.91 8.06
C ALA A 102 -4.09 2.70 7.34
N LEU A 103 -3.07 1.99 6.84
CA LEU A 103 -2.02 2.53 5.99
C LEU A 103 -2.02 1.78 4.66
N ASP A 104 -2.08 2.51 3.57
CA ASP A 104 -2.02 1.93 2.23
C ASP A 104 -0.77 2.48 1.55
N PHE A 105 0.26 1.66 1.40
CA PHE A 105 1.53 2.06 0.79
C PHE A 105 1.49 2.00 -0.75
N MET A 106 0.40 1.52 -1.34
CA MET A 106 0.16 1.54 -2.77
C MET A 106 -0.63 2.78 -3.21
N ALA A 107 -1.25 3.52 -2.28
CA ALA A 107 -1.95 4.77 -2.57
C ALA A 107 -1.20 5.78 -3.47
N PRO A 108 0.14 5.92 -3.39
CA PRO A 108 0.87 6.84 -4.26
C PRO A 108 0.93 6.41 -5.74
N VAL A 109 0.47 5.21 -6.10
CA VAL A 109 0.40 4.72 -7.49
C VAL A 109 -1.04 4.46 -7.97
N PHE A 110 -2.04 5.05 -7.31
CA PHE A 110 -3.44 4.92 -7.74
C PHE A 110 -3.71 5.53 -9.13
N GLU A 111 -2.97 6.56 -9.53
CA GLU A 111 -3.07 7.14 -10.88
C GLU A 111 -2.65 6.11 -11.94
N GLU A 112 -1.50 5.47 -11.75
CA GLU A 112 -0.96 4.45 -12.64
C GLU A 112 -1.87 3.22 -12.67
N LEU A 113 -2.33 2.75 -11.51
CA LEU A 113 -3.28 1.63 -11.42
C LEU A 113 -4.56 1.88 -12.24
N LEU A 114 -5.12 3.09 -12.15
CA LEU A 114 -6.32 3.46 -12.90
C LEU A 114 -6.06 3.52 -14.40
N ALA A 115 -4.91 4.06 -14.81
CA ALA A 115 -4.50 4.09 -16.21
C ALA A 115 -4.37 2.66 -16.78
N ASP A 116 -3.72 1.76 -16.06
CA ASP A 116 -3.53 0.35 -16.47
C ASP A 116 -4.84 -0.43 -16.53
N ALA A 117 -5.81 -0.07 -15.69
CA ALA A 117 -7.17 -0.61 -15.73
C ALA A 117 -8.06 -0.01 -16.84
N GLY A 118 -7.54 0.92 -17.65
CA GLY A 118 -8.30 1.57 -18.74
C GLY A 118 -9.22 2.72 -18.28
N HIS A 119 -9.01 3.23 -17.06
CA HIS A 119 -9.81 4.30 -16.44
C HIS A 119 -8.95 5.51 -16.04
N PRO A 120 -8.17 6.12 -16.97
CA PRO A 120 -7.20 7.15 -16.62
C PRO A 120 -7.86 8.35 -15.93
N MET A 121 -7.35 8.70 -14.76
CA MET A 121 -7.79 9.84 -13.95
C MET A 121 -6.57 10.44 -13.26
N ALA A 122 -6.49 11.77 -13.20
CA ALA A 122 -5.42 12.44 -12.46
C ALA A 122 -5.64 12.25 -10.94
N VAL A 123 -4.70 11.60 -10.27
CA VAL A 123 -4.78 11.30 -8.83
C VAL A 123 -3.51 11.80 -8.14
N PRO A 124 -3.60 12.69 -7.15
CA PRO A 124 -2.41 13.18 -6.47
C PRO A 124 -1.72 12.03 -5.70
N ARG A 125 -0.40 11.92 -5.83
CA ARG A 125 0.40 10.94 -5.09
C ARG A 125 0.52 11.37 -3.63
N GLN A 126 -0.40 10.88 -2.79
CA GLN A 126 -0.53 11.27 -1.39
C GLN A 126 -0.44 10.07 -0.45
N MET A 127 0.01 10.33 0.77
CA MET A 127 0.07 9.35 1.84
C MET A 127 -1.34 8.98 2.29
N PHE A 128 -1.65 7.68 2.26
CA PHE A 128 -2.84 7.15 2.90
C PHE A 128 -2.47 6.55 4.26
N GLN A 129 -2.85 7.27 5.31
CA GLN A 129 -2.71 6.84 6.70
C GLN A 129 -3.85 7.47 7.49
N LYS A 130 -4.90 6.69 7.76
CA LYS A 130 -6.14 7.18 8.35
C LYS A 130 -6.48 6.38 9.61
N ASP A 131 -7.04 7.07 10.59
CA ASP A 131 -7.64 6.43 11.77
C ASP A 131 -8.86 5.62 11.32
N LEU A 132 -8.90 4.32 11.65
CA LEU A 132 -10.01 3.43 11.32
C LEU A 132 -11.34 3.90 11.93
N ALA A 133 -11.31 4.65 13.04
CA ALA A 133 -12.51 5.24 13.65
C ALA A 133 -13.17 6.33 12.77
N ARG A 134 -12.47 6.81 11.72
CA ARG A 134 -12.97 7.80 10.76
C ARG A 134 -13.42 7.18 9.44
N MET A 135 -13.40 5.86 9.34
CA MET A 135 -13.87 5.14 8.16
C MET A 135 -15.37 5.41 7.95
N SER A 136 -15.78 5.61 6.71
CA SER A 136 -17.19 5.78 6.36
C SER A 136 -18.00 4.52 6.69
N ALA A 137 -19.30 4.69 6.94
CA ALA A 137 -20.17 3.58 7.32
C ALA A 137 -20.40 2.60 6.16
N SER A 138 -20.43 3.09 4.93
CA SER A 138 -20.61 2.30 3.71
C SER A 138 -19.84 2.90 2.52
N PRO A 139 -19.64 2.14 1.42
CA PRO A 139 -19.07 2.69 0.18
C PRO A 139 -19.91 3.81 -0.46
N THR A 140 -21.22 3.85 -0.18
CA THR A 140 -22.15 4.87 -0.69
C THR A 140 -22.11 6.18 0.11
N GLU A 141 -21.42 6.21 1.25
CA GLU A 141 -21.28 7.37 2.14
C GLU A 141 -19.92 8.08 2.04
N LEU A 142 -19.15 7.82 0.99
CA LEU A 142 -17.91 8.57 0.71
C LEU A 142 -18.26 9.97 0.17
N LYS A 143 -17.99 11.02 0.94
CA LYS A 143 -18.46 12.40 0.65
C LYS A 143 -17.33 13.42 0.50
N THR A 144 -16.23 13.20 1.20
CA THR A 144 -15.08 14.10 1.25
C THR A 144 -13.87 13.41 0.65
N LEU A 145 -13.05 14.16 -0.09
CA LEU A 145 -11.80 13.64 -0.63
C LEU A 145 -10.97 12.96 0.48
N GLY A 146 -10.51 11.75 0.22
CA GLY A 146 -9.81 10.92 1.19
C GLY A 146 -10.71 10.12 2.14
N ASP A 147 -12.04 10.23 2.03
CA ASP A 147 -12.97 9.28 2.66
C ASP A 147 -12.70 7.88 2.14
N PHE A 148 -12.94 6.90 2.99
CA PHE A 148 -12.60 5.52 2.70
C PHE A 148 -13.54 4.54 3.40
N ARG A 149 -13.71 3.37 2.79
CA ARG A 149 -14.35 2.20 3.38
C ARG A 149 -13.50 0.97 3.10
N LEU A 150 -13.23 0.18 4.13
CA LEU A 150 -12.46 -1.06 4.05
C LEU A 150 -13.29 -2.18 4.67
N GLU A 151 -13.43 -3.28 3.94
CA GLU A 151 -14.11 -4.49 4.41
C GLU A 151 -13.10 -5.63 4.49
N PRO A 152 -12.52 -5.90 5.67
CA PRO A 152 -11.57 -6.98 5.84
C PRO A 152 -12.16 -8.36 5.48
N ASN A 153 -11.43 -9.12 4.68
CA ASN A 153 -11.68 -10.54 4.45
C ASN A 153 -10.55 -11.35 5.06
N LEU A 154 -10.72 -11.78 6.31
CA LEU A 154 -9.66 -12.45 7.07
C LEU A 154 -9.34 -13.86 6.55
N ALA A 155 -10.32 -14.54 5.95
CA ALA A 155 -10.10 -15.83 5.30
C ALA A 155 -9.17 -15.66 4.08
N LEU A 156 -9.50 -14.72 3.19
CA LEU A 156 -8.65 -14.36 2.05
C LEU A 156 -7.27 -13.89 2.50
N THR A 157 -7.20 -13.06 3.54
CA THR A 157 -5.93 -12.57 4.10
C THR A 157 -5.01 -13.73 4.49
N ARG A 158 -5.54 -14.72 5.21
CA ARG A 158 -4.78 -15.91 5.62
C ARG A 158 -4.30 -16.71 4.40
N ASP A 159 -5.18 -16.92 3.43
CA ASP A 159 -4.87 -17.73 2.26
C ASP A 159 -3.79 -17.06 1.40
N LEU A 160 -3.86 -15.73 1.22
CA LEU A 160 -2.81 -14.95 0.55
C LEU A 160 -1.48 -14.99 1.32
N LEU A 161 -1.50 -14.89 2.65
CA LEU A 161 -0.30 -15.00 3.48
C LEU A 161 0.38 -16.37 3.33
N GLN A 162 -0.41 -17.45 3.31
CA GLN A 162 0.13 -18.79 3.07
C GLN A 162 0.77 -18.88 1.68
N GLN A 163 0.12 -18.34 0.65
CA GLN A 163 0.69 -18.29 -0.70
C GLN A 163 1.99 -17.48 -0.77
N PHE A 164 2.09 -16.37 -0.04
CA PHE A 164 3.30 -15.55 0.05
C PHE A 164 4.48 -16.35 0.62
N MET A 165 4.24 -17.00 1.76
CA MET A 165 5.25 -17.80 2.45
C MET A 165 5.71 -19.00 1.62
N ASN A 166 4.84 -19.53 0.77
CA ASN A 166 5.15 -20.62 -0.14
C ASN A 166 5.85 -20.19 -1.44
N LYS A 167 6.08 -18.88 -1.66
CA LYS A 167 6.78 -18.34 -2.83
C LYS A 167 8.13 -17.74 -2.41
N PRO A 168 9.24 -18.52 -2.50
CA PRO A 168 10.58 -18.05 -2.12
C PRO A 168 10.98 -16.74 -2.80
N ALA A 169 10.61 -16.54 -4.06
CA ALA A 169 10.91 -15.32 -4.80
C ALA A 169 10.31 -14.06 -4.13
N LEU A 170 9.04 -14.09 -3.70
CA LEU A 170 8.40 -12.96 -3.02
C LEU A 170 9.00 -12.72 -1.63
N SER A 171 9.33 -13.79 -0.92
CA SER A 171 10.01 -13.70 0.37
C SER A 171 11.39 -13.06 0.24
N ASN A 172 12.16 -13.44 -0.80
CA ASN A 172 13.47 -12.87 -1.10
C ASN A 172 13.37 -11.38 -1.45
N LEU A 173 12.41 -10.98 -2.30
CA LEU A 173 12.20 -9.56 -2.64
C LEU A 173 11.80 -8.74 -1.40
N SER A 174 10.96 -9.28 -0.52
CA SER A 174 10.62 -8.63 0.75
C SER A 174 11.87 -8.46 1.62
N GLN A 175 12.73 -9.49 1.68
CA GLN A 175 13.98 -9.42 2.41
C GLN A 175 14.93 -8.35 1.84
N VAL A 176 15.02 -8.21 0.51
CA VAL A 176 15.78 -7.11 -0.13
C VAL A 176 15.25 -5.75 0.30
N CYS A 177 13.93 -5.56 0.37
CA CYS A 177 13.34 -4.32 0.90
C CYS A 177 13.76 -4.09 2.36
N MET A 178 13.73 -5.14 3.19
CA MET A 178 14.08 -5.08 4.61
C MET A 178 15.55 -4.74 4.87
N ASP A 179 16.44 -5.14 3.97
CA ASP A 179 17.88 -4.87 4.06
C ASP A 179 18.24 -3.50 3.48
N TRP A 180 17.57 -3.09 2.40
CA TRP A 180 17.76 -1.75 1.84
C TRP A 180 17.20 -0.67 2.76
N TYR A 181 16.05 -0.90 3.39
CA TYR A 181 15.38 0.12 4.18
C TYR A 181 16.23 0.58 5.39
N GLN A 182 16.42 1.89 5.48
CA GLN A 182 17.05 2.55 6.63
C GLN A 182 16.09 3.57 7.23
N LYS A 183 15.77 3.43 8.52
CA LYS A 183 14.94 4.41 9.24
C LYS A 183 15.69 5.75 9.35
N PRO A 184 15.05 6.90 9.06
CA PRO A 184 15.63 8.22 9.32
C PRO A 184 16.16 8.36 10.76
N PRO A 185 17.26 9.09 10.97
CA PRO A 185 17.97 9.95 10.02
C PRO A 185 19.03 9.24 9.17
N LYS A 186 19.18 7.91 9.26
CA LYS A 186 20.18 7.18 8.48
C LYS A 186 19.99 7.43 6.98
N GLU A 187 21.09 7.57 6.25
CA GLU A 187 21.04 7.72 4.80
C GLU A 187 20.49 6.46 4.14
N LEU A 188 19.64 6.66 3.15
CA LEU A 188 19.17 5.59 2.27
C LEU A 188 19.98 5.70 0.99
N GLY A 189 20.76 4.65 0.65
CA GLY A 189 21.52 4.61 -0.59
C GLY A 189 20.64 4.82 -1.83
N SER A 190 21.19 5.44 -2.87
CA SER A 190 20.47 5.77 -4.11
C SER A 190 20.14 4.56 -4.99
N GLY A 191 20.71 3.39 -4.68
CA GLY A 191 20.47 2.15 -5.38
C GLY A 191 20.99 0.95 -4.60
N LEU A 192 20.64 -0.24 -5.07
CA LEU A 192 21.08 -1.53 -4.57
C LEU A 192 21.36 -2.46 -5.75
N VAL A 193 22.34 -3.36 -5.61
CA VAL A 193 22.56 -4.43 -6.60
C VAL A 193 22.14 -5.74 -5.95
N MET A 194 21.08 -6.35 -6.48
CA MET A 194 20.66 -7.68 -6.07
C MET A 194 21.51 -8.69 -6.84
N GLN A 195 22.39 -9.41 -6.13
CA GLN A 195 23.24 -10.42 -6.76
C GLN A 195 22.39 -11.61 -7.24
N ALA A 196 22.60 -12.04 -8.49
CA ALA A 196 22.05 -13.29 -9.00
C ALA A 196 22.96 -14.46 -8.60
N ALA A 197 22.42 -15.68 -8.53
CA ALA A 197 23.21 -16.88 -8.24
C ALA A 197 24.25 -17.16 -9.33
N GLU A 198 23.98 -16.77 -10.58
CA GLU A 198 24.89 -16.82 -11.72
C GLU A 198 24.67 -15.55 -12.59
N GLY A 199 25.74 -14.80 -12.90
CA GLY A 199 25.71 -13.62 -13.79
C GLY A 199 25.72 -12.25 -13.10
N ASP A 200 25.56 -11.18 -13.90
CA ASP A 200 25.51 -9.80 -13.43
C ASP A 200 24.23 -9.55 -12.62
N GLY A 201 24.38 -8.98 -11.43
CA GLY A 201 23.25 -8.70 -10.53
C GLY A 201 22.25 -7.67 -11.10
N THR A 202 21.00 -7.74 -10.64
CA THR A 202 19.97 -6.76 -11.00
C THR A 202 20.23 -5.45 -10.29
N LYS A 203 20.54 -4.38 -11.04
CA LYS A 203 20.76 -3.04 -10.49
C LYS A 203 19.44 -2.33 -10.29
N MET A 204 19.17 -1.93 -9.06
CA MET A 204 17.94 -1.27 -8.64
C MET A 204 18.26 0.17 -8.25
N THR A 205 17.50 1.12 -8.76
CA THR A 205 17.64 2.54 -8.41
C THR A 205 16.45 2.96 -7.57
N LEU A 206 16.70 3.73 -6.51
CA LEU A 206 15.62 4.23 -5.67
C LEU A 206 14.68 5.11 -6.51
N SER A 207 13.40 4.73 -6.55
CA SER A 207 12.31 5.44 -7.24
C SER A 207 12.38 6.93 -6.95
N ARG A 208 12.14 7.76 -7.96
CA ARG A 208 12.14 9.23 -7.82
C ARG A 208 10.76 9.79 -7.46
N LEU A 209 9.73 8.94 -7.42
CA LEU A 209 8.37 9.33 -7.08
C LEU A 209 8.32 10.03 -5.72
N GLN A 210 7.62 11.16 -5.69
CA GLN A 210 7.42 11.96 -4.49
C GLN A 210 5.97 11.85 -4.03
N VAL A 211 5.80 11.63 -2.73
CA VAL A 211 4.51 11.73 -2.05
C VAL A 211 4.35 13.18 -1.61
N THR A 212 3.40 13.88 -2.23
CA THR A 212 3.29 15.34 -2.20
C THR A 212 2.39 15.88 -1.08
N GLY A 213 1.76 14.99 -0.32
CA GLY A 213 0.83 15.35 0.76
C GLY A 213 0.24 14.11 1.41
N ALA A 214 -0.91 14.29 2.07
CA ALA A 214 -1.66 13.22 2.72
C ALA A 214 -3.15 13.36 2.38
N TRP A 215 -3.82 12.23 2.20
CA TRP A 215 -5.26 12.15 1.99
C TRP A 215 -6.07 12.56 3.23
#